data_AF-V4B3W8-F1
#
_entry.id   AF-V4B3W8-F1
#
_cell.length_a   1.000
_cell.length_b   1.000
_cell.length_c   1.000
_cell.angle_alpha   90.00
_cell.angle_beta   90.00
_cell.angle_gamma   90.00
#
_symmetry.space_group_name_H-M   'P 1'
#
loop_
_entity.id
_entity.type
_entity.pdbx_description
1 polymer ?
#
loop_
_entity_poly.entity_id
_entity_poly.type
_entity_poly.pdbx_seq_one_letter_code
_entity_poly.pdbx_strand_id
1 'polypeptide(L)'
;AEFAQQMAAAHEHFSKEIQSVISSFRRRNYELKKERPVDTESTVFKAWETLLNVSEMDAQAHLDAASLLIKNVYQPLEAVAEHKRSQAQRICSFRENFETILHKSDTKVNSCYREAHKSYNDSSNGVKDLAKCDVYTAHNDYVLQLRAANRLVEEFQSAVPQVLEELEEIYIDTSNTVNVAIESLALLLLTKANEQHRRFDDLLCICRQVNPQLDISYFVKFIAQDIPTHQLSYHNFQPADPNSEIFKSCFLYFQLSMQNQLIFDRGTENSLKEQRLVLQREGIGLASYMKQNQDTTNTLINVCQRNLANHQYAKVYETQEDLCRKRNEIRVASMQLSAIRAQVSLIVYNSLLTSQITLHSSFCT
;
A
#
# COMPACT_ATOMS: atom_id res chain seq x y z
N ALA A 1 -18.99 -3.71 27.00
CA ALA A 1 -18.55 -5.05 26.55
C ALA A 1 -18.89 -5.26 25.08
N GLU A 2 -20.17 -5.32 24.69
CA GLU A 2 -20.62 -5.60 23.31
C GLU A 2 -19.96 -4.74 22.23
N PHE A 3 -19.82 -3.43 22.47
CA PHE A 3 -19.11 -2.53 21.55
C PHE A 3 -17.67 -2.99 21.25
N ALA A 4 -16.91 -3.39 22.28
CA ALA A 4 -15.54 -3.85 22.11
C ALA A 4 -15.47 -5.18 21.34
N GLN A 5 -16.45 -6.07 21.54
CA GLN A 5 -16.58 -7.31 20.79
C GLN A 5 -16.86 -7.05 19.30
N GLN A 6 -17.81 -6.15 18.99
CA GLN A 6 -18.11 -5.79 17.61
C GLN A 6 -16.93 -5.08 16.93
N MET A 7 -16.23 -4.21 17.66
CA MET A 7 -15.03 -3.55 17.16
C MET A 7 -13.90 -4.54 16.87
N ALA A 8 -13.70 -5.53 17.73
CA ALA A 8 -12.73 -6.61 17.50
C ALA A 8 -13.09 -7.41 16.24
N ALA A 9 -14.35 -7.80 16.07
CA ALA A 9 -14.81 -8.51 14.88
C ALA A 9 -14.60 -7.68 13.59
N ALA A 10 -14.84 -6.37 13.63
CA ALA A 10 -14.59 -5.48 12.50
C ALA A 10 -13.09 -5.41 12.15
N HIS A 11 -12.21 -5.36 13.16
CA HIS A 11 -10.76 -5.41 12.96
C HIS A 11 -10.29 -6.74 12.37
N GLU A 12 -10.81 -7.87 12.83
CA GLU A 12 -10.51 -9.19 12.24
C GLU A 12 -10.93 -9.27 10.78
N HIS A 13 -12.14 -8.79 10.46
CA HIS A 13 -12.65 -8.78 9.09
C HIS A 13 -11.75 -7.92 8.19
N PHE A 14 -11.43 -6.69 8.63
CA PHE A 14 -10.53 -5.81 7.89
C PHE A 14 -9.16 -6.47 7.63
N SER A 15 -8.58 -7.09 8.66
CA SER A 15 -7.30 -7.80 8.53
C SER A 15 -7.36 -8.92 7.48
N LYS A 16 -8.40 -9.75 7.52
CA LYS A 16 -8.60 -10.86 6.56
C LYS A 16 -8.72 -10.37 5.12
N GLU A 17 -9.49 -9.32 4.89
CA GLU A 17 -9.66 -8.75 3.54
C GLU A 17 -8.33 -8.22 2.99
N ILE A 18 -7.58 -7.47 3.79
CA ILE A 18 -6.27 -6.93 3.36
C ILE A 18 -5.26 -8.07 3.11
N GLN A 19 -5.19 -9.08 3.99
CA GLN A 19 -4.31 -10.24 3.79
C GLN A 19 -4.65 -11.00 2.51
N SER A 20 -5.94 -11.14 2.17
CA SER A 20 -6.39 -11.75 0.92
C SER A 20 -5.88 -10.98 -0.30
N VAL A 21 -6.03 -9.64 -0.31
CA VAL A 21 -5.50 -8.78 -1.37
C VAL A 21 -3.98 -8.93 -1.50
N ILE A 22 -3.24 -8.86 -0.39
CA ILE A 22 -1.77 -8.95 -0.38
C ILE A 22 -1.32 -10.31 -0.92
N SER A 23 -1.96 -11.41 -0.50
CA SER A 23 -1.61 -12.76 -0.98
C SER A 23 -1.77 -12.89 -2.50
N SER A 24 -2.82 -12.30 -3.07
CA SER A 24 -3.06 -12.25 -4.52
C SER A 24 -1.96 -11.50 -5.25
N PHE A 25 -1.57 -10.32 -4.73
CA PHE A 25 -0.53 -9.51 -5.34
C PHE A 25 0.87 -10.09 -5.15
N ARG A 26 1.18 -10.74 -4.03
CA ARG A 26 2.46 -11.45 -3.84
C ARG A 26 2.65 -12.57 -4.88
N ARG A 27 1.58 -13.31 -5.19
CA ARG A 27 1.62 -14.33 -6.25
C ARG A 27 1.92 -13.73 -7.63
N ARG A 28 1.21 -12.65 -8.01
CA ARG A 28 1.49 -11.93 -9.27
C ARG A 28 2.89 -11.33 -9.29
N ASN A 29 3.36 -10.83 -8.15
CA ASN A 29 4.69 -10.24 -8.04
C ASN A 29 5.80 -11.27 -8.26
N TYR A 30 5.58 -12.51 -7.82
CA TYR A 30 6.46 -13.64 -8.11
C TYR A 30 6.49 -14.00 -9.60
N GLU A 31 5.35 -13.93 -10.29
CA GLU A 31 5.29 -14.11 -11.75
C GLU A 31 6.07 -13.00 -12.48
N LEU A 32 5.87 -11.73 -12.10
CA LEU A 32 6.62 -10.60 -12.65
C LEU A 32 8.13 -10.68 -12.42
N LYS A 33 8.57 -11.23 -11.28
CA LYS A 33 10.00 -11.49 -11.03
C LYS A 33 10.61 -12.48 -12.02
N LYS A 34 9.83 -13.45 -12.53
CA LYS A 34 10.31 -14.43 -13.51
C LYS A 34 10.51 -13.83 -14.90
N GLU A 35 9.73 -12.81 -15.24
CA GLU A 35 9.84 -12.10 -16.52
C GLU A 35 11.02 -11.12 -16.55
N ARG A 36 11.55 -10.74 -15.37
CA ARG A 36 12.77 -9.96 -15.27
C ARG A 36 14.02 -10.83 -15.29
N PRO A 37 15.16 -10.27 -15.71
CA PRO A 37 16.45 -10.89 -15.41
C PRO A 37 16.63 -10.92 -13.89
N VAL A 38 16.68 -12.14 -13.33
CA VAL A 38 16.44 -12.47 -11.92
C VAL A 38 17.39 -11.73 -10.95
N ASP A 39 18.53 -11.24 -11.45
CA ASP A 39 19.59 -10.60 -10.65
C ASP A 39 19.70 -9.08 -10.85
N THR A 40 18.71 -8.43 -11.48
CA THR A 40 18.76 -6.98 -11.70
C THR A 40 18.11 -6.23 -10.52
N GLU A 41 18.91 -5.46 -9.77
CA GLU A 41 18.38 -4.56 -8.75
C GLU A 41 17.39 -3.54 -9.35
N SER A 42 16.30 -3.25 -8.63
CA SER A 42 15.34 -2.21 -9.00
C SER A 42 14.79 -1.50 -7.77
N THR A 43 15.05 -0.20 -7.71
CA THR A 43 14.58 0.68 -6.64
C THR A 43 13.06 0.81 -6.64
N VAL A 44 12.41 0.85 -7.82
CA VAL A 44 10.94 0.85 -7.94
C VAL A 44 10.36 -0.45 -7.36
N PHE A 45 10.99 -1.58 -7.67
CA PHE A 45 10.53 -2.88 -7.22
C PHE A 45 10.68 -3.05 -5.70
N LYS A 46 11.79 -2.55 -5.14
CA LYS A 46 12.00 -2.48 -3.69
C LYS A 46 10.92 -1.64 -3.01
N ALA A 47 10.57 -0.48 -3.55
CA ALA A 47 9.51 0.36 -3.00
C ALA A 47 8.14 -0.35 -3.03
N TRP A 48 7.84 -1.06 -4.12
CA TRP A 48 6.63 -1.87 -4.25
C TRP A 48 6.56 -3.03 -3.23
N GLU A 49 7.65 -3.79 -3.05
CA GLU A 49 7.71 -4.86 -2.04
C GLU A 49 7.55 -4.29 -0.63
N THR A 50 8.15 -3.13 -0.34
CA THR A 50 7.98 -2.49 0.97
C THR A 50 6.53 -2.04 1.19
N LEU A 51 5.84 -1.54 0.16
CA LEU A 51 4.41 -1.22 0.26
C LEU A 51 3.58 -2.44 0.64
N LEU A 52 3.83 -3.59 0.00
CA LEU A 52 3.15 -4.85 0.33
C LEU A 52 3.45 -5.28 1.77
N ASN A 53 4.72 -5.23 2.19
CA ASN A 53 5.14 -5.58 3.55
C ASN A 53 4.49 -4.66 4.60
N VAL A 54 4.50 -3.34 4.39
CA VAL A 54 3.90 -2.38 5.33
C VAL A 54 2.38 -2.60 5.43
N SER A 55 1.72 -2.85 4.31
CA SER A 55 0.27 -3.17 4.29
C SER A 55 -0.03 -4.46 5.06
N GLU A 56 0.84 -5.46 4.95
CA GLU A 56 0.71 -6.75 5.67
C GLU A 56 0.89 -6.56 7.17
N MET A 57 1.92 -5.80 7.57
CA MET A 57 2.13 -5.44 8.97
C MET A 57 0.95 -4.65 9.54
N ASP A 58 0.31 -3.78 8.76
CA ASP A 58 -0.86 -3.02 9.22
C ASP A 58 -2.08 -3.92 9.41
N ALA A 59 -2.30 -4.87 8.49
CA ALA A 59 -3.32 -5.91 8.66
C ALA A 59 -3.07 -6.76 9.91
N GLN A 60 -1.81 -7.13 10.20
CA GLN A 60 -1.47 -7.84 11.43
C GLN A 60 -1.75 -7.01 12.67
N ALA A 61 -1.41 -5.72 12.67
CA ALA A 61 -1.70 -4.82 13.79
C ALA A 61 -3.21 -4.70 14.08
N HIS A 62 -4.07 -4.81 13.06
CA HIS A 62 -5.52 -4.91 13.24
C HIS A 62 -5.93 -6.22 13.93
N LEU A 63 -5.32 -7.35 13.58
CA LEU A 63 -5.60 -8.64 14.23
C LEU A 63 -5.14 -8.65 15.69
N ASP A 64 -3.99 -8.06 15.98
CA ASP A 64 -3.47 -7.91 17.33
C ASP A 64 -4.38 -6.99 18.17
N ALA A 65 -4.84 -5.88 17.59
CA ALA A 65 -5.80 -4.98 18.23
C ALA A 65 -7.13 -5.70 18.54
N ALA A 66 -7.66 -6.51 17.63
CA ALA A 66 -8.86 -7.31 17.89
C ALA A 66 -8.66 -8.26 19.08
N SER A 67 -7.51 -8.95 19.12
CA SER A 67 -7.17 -9.87 20.21
C SER A 67 -7.06 -9.15 21.56
N LEU A 68 -6.44 -7.97 21.59
CA LEU A 68 -6.29 -7.15 22.79
C LEU A 68 -7.62 -6.55 23.25
N LEU A 69 -8.49 -6.13 22.33
CA LEU A 69 -9.85 -5.70 22.64
C LEU A 69 -10.65 -6.80 23.35
N ILE A 70 -10.58 -8.02 22.84
CA ILE A 70 -11.27 -9.16 23.45
C ILE A 70 -10.75 -9.41 24.86
N LYS A 71 -9.43 -9.54 25.00
CA LYS A 71 -8.77 -9.93 26.25
C LYS A 71 -8.82 -8.86 27.34
N ASN A 72 -8.58 -7.60 26.98
CA ASN A 72 -8.34 -6.53 27.95
C ASN A 72 -9.57 -5.64 28.18
N VAL A 73 -10.56 -5.66 27.28
CA VAL A 73 -11.73 -4.77 27.37
C VAL A 73 -13.03 -5.57 27.44
N TYR A 74 -13.29 -6.46 26.48
CA TYR A 74 -14.55 -7.21 26.42
C TYR A 74 -14.71 -8.18 27.60
N GLN A 75 -13.80 -9.14 27.75
CA GLN A 75 -13.90 -10.18 28.78
C GLN A 75 -13.96 -9.60 30.21
N PRO A 76 -13.12 -8.63 30.61
CA PRO A 76 -13.21 -8.05 31.95
C PRO A 76 -14.52 -7.31 32.18
N LEU A 77 -14.99 -6.52 31.20
CA LEU A 77 -16.26 -5.79 31.33
C LEU A 77 -17.48 -6.71 31.37
N GLU A 78 -17.45 -7.82 30.63
CA GLU A 78 -18.52 -8.81 30.65
C GLU A 78 -18.62 -9.49 32.03
N ALA A 79 -17.50 -9.94 32.58
CA ALA A 79 -17.45 -10.54 33.90
C ALA A 79 -17.89 -9.55 35.00
N VAL A 80 -17.40 -8.31 34.97
CA VAL A 80 -17.81 -7.29 35.94
C VAL A 80 -19.30 -6.96 35.80
N ALA A 81 -19.81 -6.83 34.58
CA ALA A 81 -21.24 -6.58 34.37
C ALA A 81 -22.12 -7.71 34.92
N GLU A 82 -21.71 -8.97 34.77
CA GLU A 82 -22.43 -10.12 35.34
C GLU A 82 -22.44 -10.10 36.87
N HIS A 83 -21.25 -9.98 37.50
CA HIS A 83 -21.13 -9.99 38.95
C HIS A 83 -21.82 -8.80 39.61
N LYS A 84 -21.63 -7.58 39.07
CA LYS A 84 -22.24 -6.37 39.62
C LYS A 84 -23.74 -6.33 39.46
N ARG A 85 -24.28 -6.89 38.37
CA ARG A 85 -25.73 -7.09 38.21
C ARG A 85 -26.30 -7.99 39.30
N SER A 86 -25.61 -9.11 39.59
CA SER A 86 -26.03 -10.03 40.66
C SER A 86 -25.99 -9.36 42.04
N GLN A 87 -24.94 -8.58 42.33
CA GLN A 87 -24.82 -7.84 43.59
C GLN A 87 -25.93 -6.79 43.75
N ALA A 88 -26.19 -5.98 42.72
CA ALA A 88 -27.26 -4.99 42.74
C ALA A 88 -28.65 -5.64 42.95
N GLN A 89 -28.91 -6.80 42.31
CA GLN A 89 -30.15 -7.54 42.53
C GLN A 89 -30.33 -8.00 43.98
N ARG A 90 -29.26 -8.44 44.65
CA ARG A 90 -29.32 -8.84 46.06
C ARG A 90 -29.67 -7.67 46.98
N ILE A 91 -29.12 -6.48 46.72
CA ILE A 91 -29.48 -5.25 47.45
C ILE A 91 -30.97 -4.93 47.27
N CYS A 92 -31.48 -5.03 46.04
CA CYS A 92 -32.91 -4.86 45.78
C CYS A 92 -33.77 -5.88 46.56
N SER A 93 -33.40 -7.16 46.54
CA SER A 93 -34.11 -8.19 47.31
C SER A 93 -34.04 -7.96 48.82
N PHE A 94 -32.92 -7.46 49.34
CA PHE A 94 -32.79 -7.08 50.75
C PHE A 94 -33.79 -5.98 51.11
N ARG A 95 -33.86 -4.91 50.32
CA ARG A 95 -34.85 -3.85 50.49
C ARG A 95 -36.29 -4.38 50.50
N GLU A 96 -36.66 -5.20 49.52
CA GLU A 96 -38.00 -5.81 49.42
C GLU A 96 -38.34 -6.68 50.64
N ASN A 97 -37.37 -7.43 51.15
CA ASN A 97 -37.53 -8.25 52.35
C ASN A 97 -37.79 -7.38 53.59
N PHE A 98 -37.04 -6.29 53.78
CA PHE A 98 -37.25 -5.36 54.89
C PHE A 98 -38.63 -4.69 54.81
N GLU A 99 -39.03 -4.22 53.62
CA GLU A 99 -40.37 -3.64 53.40
C GLU A 99 -41.47 -4.64 53.74
N THR A 100 -41.29 -5.91 53.36
CA THR A 100 -42.22 -6.99 53.69
C THR A 100 -42.31 -7.25 55.19
N ILE A 101 -41.17 -7.26 55.90
CA ILE A 101 -41.13 -7.47 57.36
C ILE A 101 -41.82 -6.31 58.08
N LEU A 102 -41.50 -5.06 57.71
CA LEU A 102 -42.11 -3.87 58.29
C LEU A 102 -43.63 -3.86 58.05
N HIS A 103 -44.08 -4.16 56.84
CA HIS A 103 -45.51 -4.22 56.52
C HIS A 103 -46.24 -5.30 57.32
N LYS A 104 -45.65 -6.50 57.47
CA LYS A 104 -46.21 -7.57 58.31
C LYS A 104 -46.27 -7.17 59.79
N SER A 105 -45.27 -6.45 60.29
CA SER A 105 -45.25 -5.98 61.67
C SER A 105 -46.31 -4.91 61.91
N ASP A 106 -46.44 -3.95 60.99
CA ASP A 106 -47.43 -2.87 61.06
C ASP A 106 -48.87 -3.40 61.01
N THR A 107 -49.16 -4.32 60.09
CA THR A 107 -50.48 -4.99 60.01
C THR A 107 -50.81 -5.75 61.30
N LYS A 108 -49.82 -6.41 61.92
CA LYS A 108 -50.02 -7.13 63.19
C LYS A 108 -50.29 -6.18 64.37
N VAL A 109 -49.53 -5.09 64.50
CA VAL A 109 -49.79 -4.06 65.52
C VAL A 109 -51.19 -3.48 65.37
N ASN A 110 -51.58 -3.14 64.13
CA ASN A 110 -52.91 -2.62 63.84
C ASN A 110 -54.03 -3.62 64.18
N SER A 111 -53.80 -4.92 63.98
CA SER A 111 -54.75 -5.96 64.39
C SER A 111 -54.88 -6.04 65.91
N CYS A 112 -53.76 -6.13 66.65
CA CYS A 112 -53.78 -6.19 68.11
C CYS A 112 -54.38 -4.93 68.73
N TYR A 113 -54.16 -3.76 68.14
CA TYR A 113 -54.78 -2.51 68.56
C TYR A 113 -56.31 -2.58 68.47
N ARG A 114 -56.84 -3.04 67.32
CA ARG A 114 -58.29 -3.18 67.12
C ARG A 114 -58.92 -4.18 68.09
N GLU A 115 -58.22 -5.28 68.35
CA GLU A 115 -58.67 -6.31 69.28
C GLU A 115 -58.68 -5.81 70.73
N ALA A 116 -57.61 -5.16 71.19
CA ALA A 116 -57.56 -4.52 72.51
C ALA A 116 -58.66 -3.47 72.69
N HIS A 117 -58.89 -2.64 71.68
CA HIS A 117 -59.94 -1.62 71.70
C HIS A 117 -61.35 -2.22 71.72
N LYS A 118 -61.58 -3.30 70.95
CA LYS A 118 -62.84 -4.03 70.94
C LYS A 118 -63.12 -4.67 72.31
N SER A 119 -62.16 -5.42 72.87
CA SER A 119 -62.29 -6.06 74.17
C SER A 119 -62.58 -5.03 75.28
N TYR A 120 -61.94 -3.85 75.22
CA TYR A 120 -62.22 -2.76 76.14
C TYR A 120 -63.68 -2.28 76.06
N ASN A 121 -64.19 -2.04 74.85
CA ASN A 121 -65.58 -1.60 74.65
C ASN A 121 -66.60 -2.67 75.06
N ASP A 122 -66.32 -3.95 74.78
CA ASP A 122 -67.20 -5.07 75.12
C ASP A 122 -67.26 -5.27 76.65
N SER A 123 -66.14 -5.05 77.36
CA SER A 123 -66.07 -5.13 78.85
C SER A 123 -66.88 -4.04 79.57
N SER A 124 -67.19 -2.93 78.90
CA SER A 124 -68.06 -1.87 79.43
C SER A 124 -69.53 -2.31 79.52
N ASN A 125 -69.91 -3.44 78.90
CA ASN A 125 -71.30 -3.88 78.73
C ASN A 125 -71.69 -5.17 79.51
N GLY A 126 -70.80 -5.84 80.28
CA GLY A 126 -71.19 -7.00 81.12
C GLY A 126 -70.07 -7.80 81.83
N VAL A 127 -70.44 -8.46 82.95
CA VAL A 127 -69.72 -9.38 83.91
C VAL A 127 -68.23 -9.11 84.22
N LYS A 128 -67.94 -8.81 85.50
CA LYS A 128 -66.76 -8.05 85.95
C LYS A 128 -65.38 -8.75 85.96
N ASP A 129 -65.27 -10.07 86.06
CA ASP A 129 -63.96 -10.71 86.32
C ASP A 129 -63.33 -11.43 85.10
N LEU A 130 -64.10 -12.18 84.32
CA LEU A 130 -63.59 -12.82 83.08
C LEU A 130 -63.28 -11.76 82.00
N ALA A 131 -64.17 -10.78 81.83
CA ALA A 131 -63.98 -9.68 80.87
C ALA A 131 -62.73 -8.83 81.17
N LYS A 132 -62.32 -8.75 82.44
CA LYS A 132 -61.11 -8.02 82.87
C LYS A 132 -59.83 -8.73 82.45
N CYS A 133 -59.81 -10.07 82.53
CA CYS A 133 -58.65 -10.87 82.12
C CYS A 133 -58.42 -10.78 80.61
N ASP A 134 -59.49 -10.84 79.81
CA ASP A 134 -59.42 -10.74 78.36
C ASP A 134 -58.93 -9.36 77.88
N VAL A 135 -59.42 -8.28 78.52
CA VAL A 135 -58.96 -6.91 78.25
C VAL A 135 -57.47 -6.74 78.56
N TYR A 136 -57.01 -7.26 79.71
CA TYR A 136 -55.60 -7.16 80.10
C TYR A 136 -54.70 -7.97 79.18
N THR A 137 -55.15 -9.15 78.74
CA THR A 137 -54.40 -9.98 77.79
C THR A 137 -54.27 -9.28 76.45
N ALA A 138 -55.38 -8.79 75.87
CA ALA A 138 -55.35 -8.08 74.59
C ALA A 138 -54.53 -6.77 74.66
N HIS A 139 -54.59 -6.04 75.77
CA HIS A 139 -53.73 -4.87 76.00
C HIS A 139 -52.24 -5.24 76.06
N ASN A 140 -51.89 -6.29 76.80
CA ASN A 140 -50.51 -6.75 76.90
C ASN A 140 -49.97 -7.19 75.54
N ASP A 141 -50.76 -7.91 74.75
CA ASP A 141 -50.40 -8.33 73.39
C ASP A 141 -50.18 -7.13 72.46
N TYR A 142 -51.05 -6.11 72.54
CA TYR A 142 -50.86 -4.87 71.81
C TYR A 142 -49.57 -4.16 72.20
N VAL A 143 -49.30 -3.98 73.50
CA VAL A 143 -48.07 -3.30 73.98
C VAL A 143 -46.82 -4.06 73.57
N LEU A 144 -46.84 -5.40 73.62
CA LEU A 144 -45.72 -6.24 73.16
C LEU A 144 -45.48 -6.05 71.66
N GLN A 145 -46.53 -6.07 70.83
CA GLN A 145 -46.38 -5.87 69.39
C GLN A 145 -45.96 -4.44 69.03
N LEU A 146 -46.48 -3.43 69.74
CA LEU A 146 -46.09 -2.03 69.53
C LEU A 146 -44.60 -1.84 69.78
N ARG A 147 -44.07 -2.41 70.87
CA ARG A 147 -42.63 -2.39 71.16
C ARG A 147 -41.81 -3.12 70.10
N ALA A 148 -42.28 -4.29 69.64
CA ALA A 148 -41.61 -5.04 68.59
C ALA A 148 -41.55 -4.27 67.26
N ALA A 149 -42.64 -3.64 66.84
CA ALA A 149 -42.70 -2.85 65.61
C ALA A 149 -41.80 -1.60 65.68
N ASN A 150 -41.85 -0.85 66.78
CA ASN A 150 -40.96 0.29 66.97
C ASN A 150 -39.50 -0.12 66.90
N ARG A 151 -39.12 -1.25 67.52
CA ARG A 151 -37.75 -1.75 67.44
C ARG A 151 -37.36 -2.13 66.01
N LEU A 152 -38.24 -2.77 65.23
CA LEU A 152 -37.97 -3.09 63.82
C LEU A 152 -37.73 -1.84 62.98
N VAL A 153 -38.46 -0.75 63.23
CA VAL A 153 -38.25 0.54 62.56
C VAL A 153 -36.88 1.13 62.91
N GLU A 154 -36.49 1.10 64.19
CA GLU A 154 -35.16 1.55 64.63
C GLU A 154 -34.03 0.76 63.96
N GLU A 155 -34.14 -0.58 63.94
CA GLU A 155 -33.14 -1.46 63.30
C GLU A 155 -33.09 -1.23 61.78
N PHE A 156 -34.24 -1.04 61.12
CA PHE A 156 -34.28 -0.70 59.70
C PHE A 156 -33.59 0.65 59.42
N GLN A 157 -33.89 1.68 60.20
CA GLN A 157 -33.23 2.99 60.07
C GLN A 157 -31.72 2.90 60.27
N SER A 158 -31.26 2.01 61.15
CA SER A 158 -29.84 1.75 61.36
C SER A 158 -29.19 0.94 60.22
N ALA A 159 -29.94 0.10 59.51
CA ALA A 159 -29.43 -0.74 58.43
C ALA A 159 -29.36 0.01 57.08
N VAL A 160 -30.23 0.99 56.84
CA VAL A 160 -30.28 1.74 55.57
C VAL A 160 -28.94 2.35 55.17
N PRO A 161 -28.20 3.07 56.05
CA PRO A 161 -26.89 3.62 55.69
C PRO A 161 -25.90 2.55 55.22
N GLN A 162 -25.86 1.38 55.86
CA GLN A 162 -24.95 0.29 55.52
C GLN A 162 -25.24 -0.27 54.12
N VAL A 163 -26.53 -0.43 53.78
CA VAL A 163 -26.94 -0.87 52.43
C VAL A 163 -26.60 0.17 51.36
N LEU A 164 -26.70 1.46 51.70
CA LEU A 164 -26.31 2.55 50.80
C LEU A 164 -24.80 2.59 50.58
N GLU A 165 -24.00 2.32 51.62
CA GLU A 165 -22.55 2.16 51.51
C GLU A 165 -22.19 0.98 50.58
N GLU A 166 -22.83 -0.18 50.74
CA GLU A 166 -22.62 -1.32 49.82
C GLU A 166 -22.98 -0.98 48.36
N LEU A 167 -24.05 -0.20 48.14
CA LEU A 167 -24.44 0.27 46.82
C LEU A 167 -23.42 1.26 46.23
N GLU A 168 -22.89 2.17 47.07
CA GLU A 168 -21.84 3.10 46.70
C GLU A 168 -20.56 2.35 46.29
N GLU A 169 -20.14 1.35 47.05
CA GLU A 169 -18.99 0.50 46.72
C GLU A 169 -19.16 -0.20 45.35
N ILE A 170 -20.36 -0.75 45.10
CA ILE A 170 -20.68 -1.36 43.80
C ILE A 170 -20.54 -0.34 42.67
N TYR A 171 -21.05 0.87 42.85
CA TYR A 171 -20.99 1.93 41.85
C TYR A 171 -19.55 2.38 41.58
N ILE A 172 -18.77 2.67 42.64
CA ILE A 172 -17.38 3.10 42.54
C ILE A 172 -16.54 2.06 41.79
N ASP A 173 -16.63 0.79 42.18
CA ASP A 173 -15.85 -0.29 41.55
C ASP A 173 -16.24 -0.49 40.07
N THR A 174 -17.54 -0.45 39.77
CA THR A 174 -18.04 -0.54 38.38
C THR A 174 -17.52 0.63 37.55
N SER A 175 -17.63 1.85 38.07
CA SER A 175 -17.17 3.07 37.39
C SER A 175 -15.67 3.04 37.13
N ASN A 176 -14.87 2.65 38.13
CA ASN A 176 -13.42 2.54 37.98
C ASN A 176 -13.04 1.50 36.93
N THR A 177 -13.67 0.33 36.95
CA THR A 177 -13.42 -0.73 35.96
C THR A 177 -13.75 -0.24 34.54
N VAL A 178 -14.91 0.39 34.36
CA VAL A 178 -15.33 0.92 33.05
C VAL A 178 -14.36 1.99 32.57
N ASN A 179 -13.92 2.89 33.46
CA ASN A 179 -12.96 3.93 33.12
C ASN A 179 -11.62 3.35 32.65
N VAL A 180 -11.06 2.39 33.38
CA VAL A 180 -9.81 1.70 32.99
C VAL A 180 -9.95 0.99 31.64
N ALA A 181 -11.10 0.38 31.37
CA ALA A 181 -11.35 -0.29 30.09
C ALA A 181 -11.43 0.70 28.91
N ILE A 182 -12.06 1.86 29.11
CA ILE A 182 -12.13 2.94 28.11
C ILE A 182 -10.73 3.52 27.86
N GLU A 183 -9.96 3.77 28.91
CA GLU A 183 -8.58 4.25 28.81
C GLU A 183 -7.69 3.25 28.07
N SER A 184 -7.79 1.95 28.41
CA SER A 184 -7.05 0.88 27.73
C SER A 184 -7.36 0.82 26.24
N LEU A 185 -8.64 0.97 25.86
CA LEU A 185 -9.06 1.07 24.46
C LEU A 185 -8.42 2.28 23.76
N ALA A 186 -8.47 3.46 24.38
CA ALA A 186 -7.92 4.68 23.81
C ALA A 186 -6.39 4.56 23.59
N LEU A 187 -5.67 4.01 24.58
CA LEU A 187 -4.23 3.78 24.50
C LEU A 187 -3.84 2.75 23.42
N LEU A 188 -4.64 1.70 23.25
CA LEU A 188 -4.44 0.71 22.18
C LEU A 188 -4.56 1.37 20.80
N LEU A 189 -5.63 2.14 20.57
CA LEU A 189 -5.86 2.82 19.30
C LEU A 189 -4.78 3.88 19.02
N LEU A 190 -4.35 4.61 20.04
CA LEU A 190 -3.26 5.59 19.93
C LEU A 190 -1.94 4.94 19.54
N THR A 191 -1.56 3.86 20.23
CA THR A 191 -0.32 3.10 19.94
C THR A 191 -0.34 2.59 18.50
N LYS A 192 -1.44 1.96 18.09
CA LYS A 192 -1.61 1.47 16.72
C LYS A 192 -1.47 2.60 15.68
N ALA A 193 -2.12 3.74 15.92
CA ALA A 193 -2.08 4.88 15.00
C ALA A 193 -0.65 5.44 14.85
N ASN A 194 0.10 5.54 15.96
CA ASN A 194 1.49 6.00 15.94
C ASN A 194 2.41 5.04 15.19
N GLU A 195 2.27 3.73 15.42
CA GLU A 195 3.04 2.72 14.70
C GLU A 195 2.69 2.67 13.21
N GLN A 196 1.41 2.84 12.87
CA GLN A 196 0.95 2.94 11.49
C GLN A 196 1.56 4.18 10.80
N HIS A 197 1.49 5.34 11.45
CA HIS A 197 2.10 6.57 10.95
C HIS A 197 3.60 6.40 10.66
N ARG A 198 4.37 5.88 11.63
CA ARG A 198 5.81 5.66 11.47
C ARG A 198 6.14 4.75 10.28
N ARG A 199 5.41 3.64 10.13
CA ARG A 199 5.62 2.69 9.01
C ARG A 199 5.34 3.34 7.65
N PHE A 200 4.32 4.18 7.55
CA PHE A 200 4.03 4.90 6.31
C PHE A 200 5.05 6.01 6.02
N ASP A 201 5.58 6.68 7.05
CA ASP A 201 6.65 7.67 6.86
C ASP A 201 7.95 7.03 6.35
N ASP A 202 8.32 5.86 6.89
CA ASP A 202 9.45 5.05 6.40
C ASP A 202 9.23 4.63 4.94
N LEU A 203 8.01 4.21 4.57
CA LEU A 203 7.66 3.88 3.19
C LEU A 203 7.79 5.09 2.26
N LEU A 204 7.33 6.28 2.68
CA LEU A 204 7.49 7.51 1.92
C LEU A 204 8.97 7.83 1.66
N CYS A 205 9.85 7.61 2.64
CA CYS A 205 11.28 7.76 2.46
C CYS A 205 11.83 6.82 1.37
N ILE A 206 11.38 5.56 1.35
CA ILE A 206 11.77 4.59 0.31
C ILE A 206 11.24 5.00 -1.06
N CYS A 207 9.99 5.43 -1.16
CA CYS A 207 9.41 5.92 -2.41
C CYS A 207 10.18 7.12 -2.97
N ARG A 208 10.67 8.03 -2.12
CA ARG A 208 11.49 9.18 -2.52
C ARG A 208 12.89 8.77 -2.99
N GLN A 209 13.38 7.59 -2.61
CA GLN A 209 14.68 7.05 -3.03
C GLN A 209 14.62 6.29 -4.36
N VAL A 210 13.43 6.15 -4.97
CA VAL A 210 13.28 5.53 -6.28
C VAL A 210 14.06 6.32 -7.34
N ASN A 211 14.99 5.65 -8.02
CA ASN A 211 15.88 6.27 -8.98
C ASN A 211 15.90 5.49 -10.31
N PRO A 212 15.13 5.95 -11.33
CA PRO A 212 15.07 5.29 -12.62
C PRO A 212 16.41 5.20 -13.36
N GLN A 213 17.30 6.18 -13.18
CA GLN A 213 18.62 6.18 -13.84
C GLN A 213 19.53 5.11 -13.24
N LEU A 214 19.44 4.91 -11.93
CA LEU A 214 20.14 3.83 -11.24
C LEU A 214 19.62 2.46 -11.70
N ASP A 215 18.30 2.27 -11.78
CA ASP A 215 17.67 1.05 -12.28
C ASP A 215 18.13 0.72 -13.72
N ILE A 216 18.17 1.71 -14.61
CA ILE A 216 18.70 1.53 -15.98
C ILE A 216 20.17 1.14 -15.95
N SER A 217 20.97 1.74 -15.06
CA SER A 217 22.40 1.42 -14.96
C SER A 217 22.64 -0.04 -14.56
N TYR A 218 21.81 -0.58 -13.66
CA TYR A 218 21.85 -1.99 -13.28
C TYR A 218 21.45 -2.90 -14.44
N PHE A 219 20.36 -2.54 -15.13
CA PHE A 219 19.88 -3.28 -16.28
C PHE A 219 20.89 -3.34 -17.44
N VAL A 220 21.51 -2.21 -17.79
CA VAL A 220 22.52 -2.15 -18.85
C VAL A 220 23.76 -2.96 -18.47
N LYS A 221 24.23 -2.87 -17.22
CA LYS A 221 25.36 -3.69 -16.74
C LYS A 221 25.09 -5.18 -16.85
N PHE A 222 23.86 -5.60 -16.57
CA PHE A 222 23.44 -6.99 -16.72
C PHE A 222 23.46 -7.42 -18.19
N ILE A 223 22.74 -6.70 -19.08
CA ILE A 223 22.67 -7.05 -20.51
C ILE A 223 24.05 -7.03 -21.18
N ALA A 224 24.93 -6.10 -20.80
CA ALA A 224 26.27 -6.00 -21.38
C ALA A 224 27.13 -7.26 -21.15
N GLN A 225 26.80 -8.11 -20.18
CA GLN A 225 27.48 -9.38 -19.94
C GLN A 225 27.07 -10.47 -20.96
N ASP A 226 25.84 -10.38 -21.48
CA ASP A 226 25.25 -11.38 -22.40
C ASP A 226 25.42 -11.05 -23.88
N ILE A 227 25.95 -9.87 -24.22
CA ILE A 227 26.26 -9.55 -25.61
C ILE A 227 27.58 -10.25 -25.95
N PRO A 228 27.60 -11.35 -26.73
CA PRO A 228 28.86 -11.78 -27.32
C PRO A 228 29.36 -10.57 -28.09
N THR A 229 30.53 -10.07 -27.72
CA THR A 229 31.26 -9.10 -28.52
C THR A 229 31.54 -9.79 -29.85
N HIS A 230 30.56 -9.77 -30.77
CA HIS A 230 30.80 -9.87 -32.18
C HIS A 230 31.75 -8.73 -32.42
N GLN A 231 33.04 -9.03 -32.44
CA GLN A 231 34.08 -8.08 -32.77
C GLN A 231 33.72 -7.61 -34.17
N LEU A 232 33.09 -6.44 -34.26
CA LEU A 232 32.86 -5.75 -35.50
C LEU A 232 34.25 -5.51 -36.07
N SER A 233 34.65 -6.35 -37.01
CA SER A 233 35.94 -6.25 -37.68
C SER A 233 35.74 -5.38 -38.92
N TYR A 234 36.64 -4.42 -39.11
CA TYR A 234 36.66 -3.66 -40.35
C TYR A 234 37.06 -4.58 -41.50
N HIS A 235 36.34 -4.47 -42.62
CA HIS A 235 36.76 -5.14 -43.85
C HIS A 235 38.01 -4.45 -44.40
N ASN A 236 39.08 -5.23 -44.60
CA ASN A 236 40.30 -4.77 -45.25
C ASN A 236 40.25 -5.11 -46.75
N PHE A 237 40.87 -4.28 -47.58
CA PHE A 237 41.06 -4.58 -49.00
C PHE A 237 41.83 -5.91 -49.17
N GLN A 238 41.31 -6.81 -50.00
CA GLN A 238 41.95 -8.08 -50.33
C GLN A 238 42.30 -8.10 -51.83
N PRO A 239 43.59 -8.12 -52.20
CA PRO A 239 43.98 -8.23 -53.60
C PRO A 239 43.58 -9.59 -54.18
N ALA A 240 43.36 -9.65 -55.50
CA ALA A 240 43.06 -10.90 -56.20
C ALA A 240 44.21 -11.91 -56.05
N ASP A 241 43.89 -13.21 -55.94
CA ASP A 241 44.87 -14.28 -55.74
C ASP A 241 45.89 -14.32 -56.90
N PRO A 242 47.18 -14.06 -56.64
CA PRO A 242 48.22 -14.05 -57.67
C PRO A 242 48.42 -15.42 -58.36
N ASN A 243 47.87 -16.52 -57.81
CA ASN A 243 47.99 -17.88 -58.38
C ASN A 243 46.91 -18.25 -59.40
N SER A 244 45.90 -17.40 -59.62
CA SER A 244 44.89 -17.58 -60.66
C SER A 244 45.53 -17.64 -62.07
N GLU A 245 45.18 -18.63 -62.89
CA GLU A 245 45.70 -18.79 -64.27
C GLU A 245 45.44 -17.56 -65.17
N ILE A 246 44.41 -16.77 -64.83
CA ILE A 246 44.05 -15.50 -65.49
C ILE A 246 45.04 -14.38 -65.11
N PHE A 247 45.62 -14.44 -63.92
CA PHE A 247 46.52 -13.40 -63.39
C PHE A 247 47.94 -13.51 -63.96
N LYS A 248 48.39 -14.74 -64.26
CA LYS A 248 49.73 -15.03 -64.81
C LYS A 248 49.95 -14.51 -66.24
N SER A 249 48.88 -14.31 -67.02
CA SER A 249 48.96 -13.86 -68.43
C SER A 249 49.00 -12.33 -68.59
N CYS A 250 48.66 -11.55 -67.56
CA CYS A 250 48.62 -10.08 -67.58
C CYS A 250 49.74 -9.40 -66.74
N PHE A 251 50.75 -10.16 -66.33
CA PHE A 251 51.56 -9.91 -65.13
C PHE A 251 52.48 -8.67 -65.15
N LEU A 252 52.86 -8.12 -66.31
CA LEU A 252 53.92 -7.09 -66.37
C LEU A 252 53.43 -5.62 -66.47
N TYR A 253 52.13 -5.36 -66.73
CA TYR A 253 51.62 -3.98 -66.86
C TYR A 253 50.62 -3.57 -65.77
N PHE A 254 49.96 -4.53 -65.10
CA PHE A 254 48.85 -4.25 -64.18
C PHE A 254 49.23 -4.09 -62.70
N GLN A 255 50.43 -4.53 -62.31
CA GLN A 255 50.81 -4.72 -60.91
C GLN A 255 50.94 -3.43 -60.08
N LEU A 256 51.06 -2.26 -60.73
CA LEU A 256 51.09 -0.95 -60.07
C LEU A 256 49.70 -0.31 -59.88
N SER A 257 48.64 -0.83 -60.52
CA SER A 257 47.33 -0.16 -60.62
C SER A 257 46.24 -0.71 -59.69
N MET A 258 46.37 -1.94 -59.19
CA MET A 258 45.30 -2.65 -58.44
C MET A 258 45.53 -2.62 -56.92
N GLN A 259 45.71 -1.42 -56.35
CA GLN A 259 45.78 -1.20 -54.89
C GLN A 259 44.41 -0.78 -54.33
N ASN A 260 44.32 -0.40 -53.05
CA ASN A 260 43.11 0.22 -52.45
C ASN A 260 42.90 1.66 -52.97
N GLN A 261 42.88 1.83 -54.29
CA GLN A 261 42.76 3.09 -55.02
C GLN A 261 41.90 2.88 -56.25
N LEU A 262 41.28 3.95 -56.76
CA LEU A 262 40.48 3.89 -57.97
C LEU A 262 41.38 4.06 -59.21
N ILE A 263 41.13 3.26 -60.25
CA ILE A 263 41.84 3.38 -61.53
C ILE A 263 41.08 4.36 -62.43
N PHE A 264 41.69 5.52 -62.70
CA PHE A 264 41.17 6.54 -63.60
C PHE A 264 41.91 6.51 -64.94
N ASP A 265 41.32 5.87 -65.95
CA ASP A 265 41.82 5.84 -67.32
C ASP A 265 40.72 6.28 -68.32
N ARG A 266 41.06 6.33 -69.62
CA ARG A 266 40.11 6.75 -70.68
C ARG A 266 38.88 5.83 -70.79
N GLY A 267 38.95 4.60 -70.29
CA GLY A 267 37.85 3.64 -70.28
C GLY A 267 36.97 3.72 -69.03
N THR A 268 37.52 4.04 -67.86
CA THR A 268 36.80 4.07 -66.57
C THR A 268 36.28 5.45 -66.17
N GLU A 269 36.86 6.53 -66.70
CA GLU A 269 36.57 7.91 -66.29
C GLU A 269 35.08 8.29 -66.45
N ASN A 270 34.47 7.94 -67.57
CA ASN A 270 33.06 8.25 -67.82
C ASN A 270 32.12 7.49 -66.88
N SER A 271 32.41 6.21 -66.61
CA SER A 271 31.65 5.37 -65.68
C SER A 271 31.73 5.90 -64.24
N LEU A 272 32.93 6.27 -63.78
CA LEU A 272 33.13 6.84 -62.44
C LEU A 272 32.45 8.21 -62.28
N LYS A 273 32.42 9.03 -63.35
CA LYS A 273 31.68 10.31 -63.35
C LYS A 273 30.17 10.07 -63.26
N GLU A 274 29.62 9.11 -64.00
CA GLU A 274 28.20 8.75 -63.94
C GLU A 274 27.83 8.20 -62.57
N GLN A 275 28.61 7.26 -62.04
CA GLN A 275 28.42 6.70 -60.71
C GLN A 275 28.46 7.77 -59.61
N ARG A 276 29.37 8.76 -59.72
CA ARG A 276 29.40 9.91 -58.82
C ARG A 276 28.10 10.71 -58.85
N LEU A 277 27.55 10.98 -60.04
CA LEU A 277 26.30 11.73 -60.18
C LEU A 277 25.12 10.97 -59.57
N VAL A 278 25.07 9.64 -59.75
CA VAL A 278 24.05 8.77 -59.13
C VAL A 278 24.16 8.83 -57.61
N LEU A 279 25.35 8.60 -57.06
CA LEU A 279 25.61 8.64 -55.61
C LEU A 279 25.31 10.01 -55.00
N GLN A 280 25.65 11.10 -55.70
CA GLN A 280 25.32 12.46 -55.25
C GLN A 280 23.81 12.69 -55.21
N ARG A 281 23.07 12.21 -56.21
CA ARG A 281 21.60 12.31 -56.24
C ARG A 281 20.97 11.51 -55.10
N GLU A 282 21.43 10.29 -54.88
CA GLU A 282 20.99 9.44 -53.76
C GLU A 282 21.29 10.11 -52.40
N GLY A 283 22.50 10.67 -52.25
CA GLY A 283 22.90 11.39 -51.04
C GLY A 283 22.04 12.63 -50.75
N ILE A 284 21.68 13.40 -51.78
CA ILE A 284 20.74 14.53 -51.65
C ILE A 284 19.35 14.03 -51.23
N GLY A 285 18.88 12.93 -51.83
CA GLY A 285 17.62 12.29 -51.47
C GLY A 285 17.57 11.87 -50.00
N LEU A 286 18.60 11.18 -49.52
CA LEU A 286 18.73 10.77 -48.12
C LEU A 286 18.82 11.97 -47.17
N ALA A 287 19.56 13.02 -47.53
CA ALA A 287 19.66 14.23 -46.72
C ALA A 287 18.30 14.95 -46.58
N SER A 288 17.52 15.03 -47.66
CA SER A 288 16.15 15.57 -47.62
C SER A 288 15.23 14.70 -46.77
N TYR A 289 15.31 13.38 -46.92
CA TYR A 289 14.53 12.42 -46.12
C TYR A 289 14.84 12.53 -44.62
N MET A 290 16.12 12.63 -44.25
CA MET A 290 16.54 12.88 -42.87
C MET A 290 15.94 14.18 -42.33
N LYS A 291 16.00 15.26 -43.11
CA LYS A 291 15.44 16.56 -42.71
C LYS A 291 13.92 16.47 -42.46
N GLN A 292 13.17 15.85 -43.38
CA GLN A 292 11.74 15.66 -43.23
C GLN A 292 11.37 14.85 -41.97
N ASN A 293 12.11 13.77 -41.70
CA ASN A 293 11.90 12.98 -40.50
C ASN A 293 12.32 13.71 -39.22
N GLN A 294 13.33 14.58 -39.29
CA GLN A 294 13.71 15.45 -38.17
C GLN A 294 12.59 16.45 -37.84
N ASP A 295 12.00 17.08 -38.85
CA ASP A 295 10.87 18.00 -38.69
C ASP A 295 9.62 17.29 -38.12
N THR A 296 9.37 16.06 -38.58
CA THR A 296 8.33 15.19 -38.04
C THR A 296 8.58 14.87 -36.57
N THR A 297 9.83 14.52 -36.21
CA THR A 297 10.24 14.23 -34.83
C THR A 297 10.00 15.45 -33.93
N ASN A 298 10.36 16.65 -34.37
CA ASN A 298 10.13 17.88 -33.62
C ASN A 298 8.63 18.13 -33.38
N THR A 299 7.79 17.85 -34.38
CA THR A 299 6.33 17.95 -34.25
C THR A 299 5.78 16.94 -33.25
N LEU A 300 6.24 15.70 -33.31
CA LEU A 300 5.84 14.63 -32.38
C LEU A 300 6.27 14.93 -30.94
N ILE A 301 7.44 15.55 -30.71
CA ILE A 301 7.85 16.00 -29.37
C ILE A 301 6.83 16.98 -28.79
N ASN A 302 6.40 17.97 -29.58
CA ASN A 302 5.41 18.95 -29.15
C ASN A 302 4.03 18.33 -28.91
N VAL A 303 3.65 17.33 -29.70
CA VAL A 303 2.41 16.54 -29.47
C VAL A 303 2.53 15.74 -28.17
N CYS A 304 3.65 15.06 -27.96
CA CYS A 304 3.91 14.26 -26.76
C CYS A 304 3.84 15.12 -25.48
N GLN A 305 4.45 16.31 -25.49
CA GLN A 305 4.38 17.25 -24.36
C GLN A 305 2.95 17.73 -24.08
N ARG A 306 2.18 18.03 -25.13
CA ARG A 306 0.76 18.40 -24.98
C ARG A 306 -0.08 17.25 -24.42
N ASN A 307 0.12 16.03 -24.92
CA ASN A 307 -0.57 14.83 -24.41
C ASN A 307 -0.21 14.59 -22.94
N LEU A 308 1.05 14.78 -22.56
CA LEU A 308 1.51 14.66 -21.18
C LEU A 308 0.87 15.72 -20.26
N ALA A 309 0.85 16.99 -20.69
CA ALA A 309 0.21 18.08 -19.94
C ALA A 309 -1.31 17.85 -19.76
N ASN A 310 -1.95 17.14 -20.70
CA ASN A 310 -3.36 16.79 -20.66
C ASN A 310 -3.64 15.42 -19.99
N HIS A 311 -2.64 14.78 -19.36
CA HIS A 311 -2.76 13.48 -18.72
C HIS A 311 -3.27 12.35 -19.66
N GLN A 312 -3.03 12.47 -20.96
CA GLN A 312 -3.46 11.50 -21.98
C GLN A 312 -2.37 10.43 -22.19
N TYR A 313 -2.09 9.62 -21.15
CA TYR A 313 -0.96 8.69 -21.14
C TYR A 313 -0.97 7.66 -22.28
N ALA A 314 -2.13 7.12 -22.66
CA ALA A 314 -2.23 6.19 -23.80
C ALA A 314 -1.67 6.81 -25.09
N LYS A 315 -2.06 8.05 -25.39
CA LYS A 315 -1.56 8.79 -26.56
C LYS A 315 -0.09 9.19 -26.42
N VAL A 316 0.39 9.41 -25.19
CA VAL A 316 1.82 9.64 -24.95
C VAL A 316 2.63 8.41 -25.39
N TYR A 317 2.20 7.20 -25.02
CA TYR A 317 2.88 5.98 -25.40
C TYR A 317 2.85 5.72 -26.91
N GLU A 318 1.70 5.92 -27.57
CA GLU A 318 1.59 5.85 -29.03
C GLU A 318 2.56 6.85 -29.71
N THR A 319 2.56 8.10 -29.26
CA THR A 319 3.45 9.14 -29.81
C THR A 319 4.93 8.84 -29.57
N GLN A 320 5.27 8.21 -28.43
CA GLN A 320 6.64 7.78 -28.12
C GLN A 320 7.12 6.65 -29.04
N GLU A 321 6.24 5.73 -29.40
CA GLU A 321 6.56 4.67 -30.37
C GLU A 321 6.88 5.26 -31.75
N ASP A 322 6.05 6.20 -32.22
CA ASP A 322 6.27 6.92 -33.48
C ASP A 322 7.58 7.73 -33.45
N LEU A 323 7.88 8.39 -32.33
CA LEU A 323 9.16 9.10 -32.13
C LEU A 323 10.36 8.16 -32.24
N CYS A 324 10.29 6.99 -31.62
CA CYS A 324 11.34 5.98 -31.69
C CYS A 324 11.54 5.50 -33.13
N ARG A 325 10.45 5.23 -33.85
CA ARG A 325 10.47 4.82 -35.26
C ARG A 325 11.15 5.88 -36.14
N LYS A 326 10.75 7.14 -36.03
CA LYS A 326 11.34 8.25 -36.79
C LYS A 326 12.81 8.50 -36.47
N ARG A 327 13.20 8.43 -35.20
CA ARG A 327 14.62 8.51 -34.80
C ARG A 327 15.43 7.36 -35.39
N ASN A 328 14.87 6.15 -35.48
CA ASN A 328 15.57 5.02 -36.09
C ASN A 328 15.71 5.17 -37.61
N GLU A 329 14.67 5.63 -38.30
CA GLU A 329 14.74 5.96 -39.74
C GLU A 329 15.85 6.99 -40.04
N ILE A 330 15.99 8.02 -39.19
CA ILE A 330 17.09 9.01 -39.30
C ILE A 330 18.46 8.36 -39.11
N ARG A 331 18.60 7.47 -38.12
CA ARG A 331 19.88 6.76 -37.86
C ARG A 331 20.30 5.90 -39.06
N VAL A 332 19.38 5.12 -39.61
CA VAL A 332 19.63 4.28 -40.80
C VAL A 332 20.00 5.13 -42.01
N ALA A 333 19.24 6.19 -42.29
CA ALA A 333 19.54 7.10 -43.40
C ALA A 333 20.91 7.80 -43.20
N SER A 334 21.26 8.15 -41.96
CA SER A 334 22.57 8.73 -41.62
C SER A 334 23.72 7.75 -41.86
N MET A 335 23.53 6.46 -41.54
CA MET A 335 24.52 5.41 -41.83
C MET A 335 24.75 5.27 -43.34
N GLN A 336 23.67 5.17 -44.12
CA GLN A 336 23.73 5.07 -45.59
C GLN A 336 24.37 6.31 -46.22
N LEU A 337 23.98 7.50 -45.77
CA LEU A 337 24.57 8.76 -46.24
C LEU A 337 26.07 8.85 -45.95
N SER A 338 26.50 8.32 -44.80
CA SER A 338 27.93 8.28 -44.45
C SER A 338 28.72 7.34 -45.37
N ALA A 339 28.14 6.20 -45.75
CA ALA A 339 28.72 5.29 -46.74
C ALA A 339 28.84 5.95 -48.14
N ILE A 340 27.78 6.61 -48.61
CA ILE A 340 27.79 7.34 -49.88
C ILE A 340 28.84 8.46 -49.88
N ARG A 341 28.92 9.23 -48.78
CA ARG A 341 29.94 10.29 -48.64
C ARG A 341 31.36 9.75 -48.74
N ALA A 342 31.63 8.58 -48.16
CA ALA A 342 32.93 7.92 -48.27
C ALA A 342 33.24 7.54 -49.72
N GLN A 343 32.28 6.94 -50.44
CA GLN A 343 32.43 6.59 -51.86
C GLN A 343 32.66 7.82 -52.75
N VAL A 344 31.85 8.87 -52.60
CA VAL A 344 31.98 10.11 -53.37
C VAL A 344 33.32 10.80 -53.08
N SER A 345 33.74 10.84 -51.81
CA SER A 345 35.04 11.40 -51.41
C SER A 345 36.19 10.68 -52.11
N LEU A 346 36.16 9.34 -52.16
CA LEU A 346 37.17 8.54 -52.86
C LEU A 346 37.23 8.86 -54.37
N ILE A 347 36.07 8.97 -55.02
CA ILE A 347 35.99 9.31 -56.46
C ILE A 347 36.54 10.72 -56.72
N VAL A 348 36.17 11.70 -55.89
CA VAL A 348 36.63 13.09 -56.05
C VAL A 348 38.13 13.21 -55.83
N TYR A 349 38.66 12.60 -54.76
CA TYR A 349 40.08 12.64 -54.43
C TYR A 349 40.95 12.08 -55.55
N ASN A 350 40.59 10.92 -56.08
CA ASN A 350 41.34 10.29 -57.19
C ASN A 350 41.24 11.11 -58.48
N SER A 351 40.09 11.73 -58.78
CA SER A 351 39.94 12.59 -59.97
C SER A 351 40.87 13.82 -59.96
N LEU A 352 41.10 14.40 -58.78
CA LEU A 352 41.99 15.56 -58.58
C LEU A 352 43.47 15.17 -58.73
N LEU A 353 43.87 14.00 -58.21
CA LEU A 353 45.22 13.46 -58.37
C LEU A 353 45.57 13.20 -59.83
N THR A 354 44.67 12.58 -60.61
CA THR A 354 44.88 12.39 -62.06
C THR A 354 44.98 13.72 -62.81
N SER A 355 44.19 14.72 -62.43
CA SER A 355 44.21 16.05 -63.07
C SER A 355 45.53 16.79 -62.86
N GLN A 356 46.13 16.67 -61.66
CA GLN A 356 47.45 17.25 -61.33
C GLN A 356 48.59 16.56 -62.09
N ILE A 357 48.51 15.23 -62.28
CA ILE A 357 49.50 14.46 -63.05
C ILE A 357 49.43 14.82 -64.54
N THR A 358 48.24 14.99 -65.12
CA THR A 358 48.09 15.42 -66.52
C THR A 358 48.55 16.86 -66.78
N LEU A 359 48.41 17.76 -65.80
CA LEU A 359 48.95 19.12 -65.90
C LEU A 359 50.48 19.12 -65.88
N HIS A 360 51.11 18.26 -65.07
CA HIS A 360 52.56 18.13 -65.03
C HIS A 360 53.13 17.52 -66.32
N SER A 361 52.43 16.58 -66.98
CA SER A 361 52.87 16.03 -68.27
C SER A 361 52.70 17.01 -69.44
N SER A 362 51.80 18.00 -69.31
CA SER A 362 51.53 19.01 -70.36
C SER A 362 52.50 20.20 -70.32
N PHE A 363 53.22 20.41 -69.20
CA PHE A 363 54.24 21.45 -69.04
C PHE A 363 55.66 20.96 -69.38
N CYS A 364 55.84 19.67 -69.70
CA CYS A 364 57.14 19.06 -70.04
C CYS A 364 57.25 18.59 -71.51
N THR A 365 56.35 19.03 -72.38
CA THR A 365 56.54 19.04 -73.84
C THR A 365 56.72 20.46 -74.30
#